data_AF-A0A221UR10-F1
#
_entry.id   AF-A0A221UR10-F1
#
_cell.length_a   1.000
_cell.length_b   1.000
_cell.length_c   1.000
_cell.angle_alpha   90.00
_cell.angle_beta   90.00
_cell.angle_gamma   90.00
#
_symmetry.space_group_name_H-M   'P 1'
#
loop_
_entity.id
_entity.type
_entity.pdbx_description
1 polymer ?
#
loop_
_entity_poly.entity_id
_entity_poly.type
_entity_poly.pdbx_seq_one_letter_code
_entity_poly.pdbx_strand_id
1 'polypeptide(L)' 'MKIQEILVKLDTENKYIGFQLSKRNGLINSTWLLYKKDLAYYFFDINQKIEFNDANKYSSSELLNELGKASFEIELSIN' A
#
# COMPACT_ATOMS: atom_id res chain seq x y z
N MET A 1 -4.12 10.00 -5.51
CA MET A 1 -4.50 8.68 -6.06
C MET A 1 -5.36 7.93 -5.05
N LYS A 2 -6.31 7.13 -5.53
CA LYS A 2 -7.06 6.17 -4.72
C LYS A 2 -6.29 4.86 -4.60
N ILE A 3 -6.54 4.11 -3.52
CA ILE A 3 -5.86 2.83 -3.28
C ILE A 3 -6.06 1.86 -4.45
N GLN A 4 -7.23 1.85 -5.09
CA GLN A 4 -7.51 1.04 -6.28
C GLN A 4 -6.51 1.29 -7.42
N GLU A 5 -6.20 2.55 -7.71
CA GLU A 5 -5.25 2.91 -8.78
C GLU A 5 -3.83 2.43 -8.46
N ILE A 6 -3.47 2.46 -7.17
CA ILE A 6 -2.16 2.02 -6.69
C ILE A 6 -2.05 0.50 -6.77
N LEU A 7 -3.10 -0.24 -6.41
CA LEU A 7 -3.13 -1.71 -6.55
C LEU A 7 -3.00 -2.12 -8.02
N VAL A 8 -3.74 -1.45 -8.93
CA VAL A 8 -3.61 -1.68 -10.37
C VAL A 8 -2.17 -1.43 -10.85
N LYS A 9 -1.52 -0.36 -10.37
CA LYS A 9 -0.10 -0.11 -10.69
C LYS A 9 0.81 -1.23 -10.20
N LEU A 10 0.66 -1.67 -8.95
CA LEU A 10 1.42 -2.80 -8.38
C LEU A 10 1.19 -4.11 -9.13
N ASP A 11 0.00 -4.31 -9.69
CA ASP A 11 -0.34 -5.52 -10.42
C ASP A 11 0.17 -5.54 -11.86
N THR A 12 0.26 -4.37 -12.49
CA THR A 12 0.61 -4.24 -13.91
C THR A 12 2.08 -3.91 -14.12
N GLU A 13 2.68 -3.14 -13.20
CA GLU A 13 4.08 -2.76 -13.25
C GLU A 13 4.93 -3.81 -12.50
N ASN A 14 5.24 -4.93 -13.17
CA ASN A 14 6.13 -6.01 -12.66
C ASN A 14 7.57 -5.54 -12.32
N LYS A 15 7.84 -4.24 -12.42
CA LYS A 15 9.14 -3.64 -12.12
C LYS A 15 9.31 -3.35 -10.62
N TYR A 16 8.22 -3.14 -9.89
CA TYR A 16 8.25 -2.71 -8.50
C TYR A 16 7.58 -3.75 -7.60
N ILE A 17 8.20 -4.06 -6.46
CA ILE A 17 7.63 -4.96 -5.44
C ILE A 17 6.79 -4.20 -4.41
N GLY A 18 6.85 -2.86 -4.42
CA GLY A 18 6.14 -2.02 -3.46
C GLY A 18 6.22 -0.52 -3.75
N PHE A 19 5.48 0.24 -2.95
CA PHE A 19 5.48 1.70 -2.93
C PHE A 19 5.52 2.22 -1.49
N GLN A 20 6.25 3.31 -1.29
CA GLN A 20 6.03 4.19 -0.15
C GLN A 20 4.92 5.18 -0.51
N LEU A 21 3.92 5.26 0.35
CA LEU A 21 2.72 6.05 0.15
C LEU A 21 2.59 7.11 1.25
N SER A 22 2.38 8.36 0.85
CA SER A 22 1.87 9.39 1.76
C SER A 22 0.35 9.31 1.76
N LYS A 23 -0.26 8.95 2.90
CA LYS A 23 -1.71 8.94 3.13
C LYS A 23 -2.12 10.26 3.76
N ARG A 24 -2.90 11.04 3.03
CA ARG A 24 -3.47 12.31 3.53
C ARG A 24 -4.84 12.08 4.12
N ASN A 25 -5.03 12.48 5.38
CA ASN A 25 -6.34 12.50 6.04
C ASN A 25 -6.58 13.88 6.67
N GLY A 26 -7.14 14.80 5.88
CA GLY A 26 -7.29 16.20 6.28
C GLY A 26 -5.94 16.89 6.41
N LEU A 27 -5.61 17.39 7.61
CA LEU A 27 -4.37 18.10 7.94
C LEU A 27 -3.19 17.18 8.28
N ILE A 28 -3.44 15.89 8.49
CA ILE A 28 -2.42 14.94 8.95
C ILE A 28 -1.97 14.08 7.75
N ASN A 29 -0.65 14.01 7.58
CA ASN A 29 0.00 13.10 6.65
C ASN A 29 0.64 11.97 7.43
N SER A 30 0.53 10.75 6.90
CA SER A 30 1.17 9.56 7.45
C SER A 30 1.85 8.81 6.33
N THR A 31 3.00 8.21 6.59
CA THR A 31 3.77 7.47 5.60
C THR A 31 3.58 5.98 5.80
N TRP A 32 3.19 5.32 4.73
CA TRP A 32 2.84 3.90 4.69
C TRP A 32 3.66 3.20 3.62
N LEU A 33 3.80 1.89 3.77
CA LEU A 33 4.44 1.01 2.81
C LEU A 33 3.39 0.03 2.30
N LEU A 34 3.29 -0.10 0.99
CA LEU A 34 2.44 -1.08 0.34
C LEU A 34 3.31 -1.99 -0.52
N TYR A 35 3.32 -3.28 -0.21
CA TYR A 35 4.03 -4.29 -0.97
C TYR A 35 3.07 -5.24 -1.66
N LYS A 36 3.51 -5.79 -2.78
CA LYS A 36 2.93 -6.98 -3.39
C LYS A 36 3.96 -8.08 -3.37
N LYS A 37 3.60 -9.21 -2.75
CA LYS A 37 4.42 -10.41 -2.74
C LYS A 37 3.54 -11.60 -3.07
N ASP A 38 3.93 -12.35 -4.09
CA ASP A 38 3.13 -13.42 -4.69
C ASP A 38 1.74 -12.90 -5.11
N LEU A 39 0.67 -13.47 -4.57
CA LEU A 39 -0.73 -13.10 -4.84
C LEU A 39 -1.34 -12.23 -3.71
N ALA A 40 -0.50 -11.61 -2.89
CA ALA A 40 -0.92 -10.96 -1.66
C ALA A 40 -0.37 -9.55 -1.51
N TYR A 41 -1.14 -8.69 -0.85
CA TYR A 41 -0.71 -7.34 -0.49
C TYR A 41 -0.35 -7.27 0.98
N TYR A 42 0.58 -6.39 1.31
CA TYR A 42 1.01 -6.13 2.67
C TYR A 42 1.11 -4.63 2.87
N PHE A 43 0.49 -4.13 3.94
CA PHE A 43 0.37 -2.70 4.20
C PHE A 43 0.87 -2.39 5.61
N PHE A 44 1.86 -1.50 5.71
CA PHE A 44 2.57 -1.22 6.97
C PHE A 44 2.70 0.29 7.18
N ASP A 45 2.67 0.74 8.44
CA ASP A 45 3.19 2.07 8.76
C ASP A 45 4.72 2.04 8.59
N ILE A 46 5.33 3.13 8.10
CA ILE A 46 6.78 3.16 7.85
C ILE A 46 7.63 2.92 9.12
N ASN A 47 7.06 3.19 10.30
CA ASN A 47 7.73 3.01 11.58
C ASN A 47 7.57 1.60 12.16
N GLN A 48 6.77 0.74 11.52
CA GLN A 48 6.56 -0.64 11.95
C GLN A 48 7.63 -1.57 11.40
N LYS A 49 7.92 -2.63 12.16
CA LYS A 49 8.75 -3.73 11.67
C LYS A 49 8.00 -4.46 10.55
N ILE A 50 8.64 -4.60 9.40
CA ILE A 50 8.05 -5.27 8.23
C ILE A 50 8.18 -6.79 8.40
N GLU A 51 7.05 -7.47 8.47
CA GLU A 51 6.98 -8.93 8.53
C GLU A 51 5.92 -9.46 7.55
N PHE A 52 6.36 -10.17 6.51
CA PHE A 52 5.48 -10.79 5.51
C PHE A 52 4.92 -12.11 6.03
N ASN A 53 3.97 -12.02 6.95
CA ASN A 53 3.26 -13.15 7.54
C ASN A 53 1.74 -13.03 7.28
N ASP A 54 0.99 -14.09 7.58
CA ASP A 54 -0.46 -14.11 7.34
C ASP A 54 -1.23 -13.07 8.16
N ALA A 55 -0.69 -12.59 9.29
CA ALA A 55 -1.34 -11.57 10.11
C ALA A 55 -1.30 -10.17 9.48
N ASN A 56 -0.32 -9.91 8.59
CA ASN A 56 -0.14 -8.64 7.91
C ASN A 56 -0.59 -8.68 6.43
N LYS A 57 -1.26 -9.77 6.06
CA LYS A 57 -1.66 -10.06 4.69
C LYS A 57 -3.04 -9.51 4.42
N TYR A 58 -3.19 -8.83 3.30
CA TYR A 58 -4.44 -8.26 2.83
C TYR A 58 -4.78 -8.74 1.43
N SER A 59 -6.07 -8.97 1.20
CA SER A 59 -6.69 -9.02 -0.12
C SER A 59 -6.93 -7.62 -0.66
N SER A 60 -7.11 -7.49 -1.98
CA SER A 60 -7.49 -6.22 -2.60
C SER A 60 -8.80 -5.67 -2.00
N SER A 61 -9.76 -6.54 -1.71
CA SER A 61 -11.07 -6.18 -1.16
C SER A 61 -10.96 -5.57 0.24
N GLU A 62 -10.10 -6.13 1.11
CA GLU A 62 -9.85 -5.58 2.44
C GLU A 62 -9.23 -4.20 2.37
N LEU A 63 -8.20 -4.02 1.52
CA LEU A 63 -7.58 -2.70 1.31
C LEU A 63 -8.57 -1.67 0.75
N LEU A 64 -9.44 -2.07 -0.17
CA LEU A 64 -10.47 -1.18 -0.71
C LEU A 64 -11.49 -0.77 0.36
N ASN A 65 -11.89 -1.69 1.23
CA ASN A 65 -12.83 -1.40 2.32
C ASN A 65 -12.20 -0.48 3.39
N GLU A 66 -10.96 -0.74 3.80
CA GLU A 66 -10.28 0.04 4.84
C GLU A 66 -9.78 1.40 4.33
N LEU A 67 -9.32 1.46 3.08
CA LEU A 67 -8.59 2.61 2.54
C LEU A 67 -9.31 3.32 1.39
N GLY A 68 -10.48 2.86 0.95
CA GLY A 68 -11.19 3.38 -0.23
C GLY A 68 -11.54 4.88 -0.14
N LYS A 69 -11.76 5.39 1.08
CA LYS A 69 -12.03 6.82 1.31
C LYS A 69 -10.76 7.67 1.35
N ALA A 70 -9.60 7.08 1.66
CA ALA A 70 -8.35 7.80 1.78
C ALA A 70 -7.80 8.25 0.43
N SER A 71 -6.87 9.20 0.48
CA SER A 71 -6.14 9.70 -0.67
C SER A 71 -4.65 9.53 -0.43
N PHE A 72 -3.97 9.04 -1.46
CA PHE A 72 -2.57 8.64 -1.40
C PHE A 72 -1.74 9.33 -2.47
N GLU A 73 -0.46 9.49 -2.18
CA GLU A 73 0.58 9.92 -3.11
C GLU A 73 1.72 8.90 -3.04
N ILE A 74 2.22 8.45 -4.19
CA ILE A 74 3.39 7.56 -4.24
C ILE A 74 4.62 8.44 -4.09
N GLU A 75 5.32 8.31 -2.97
CA GLU A 75 6.56 9.06 -2.71
C GLU A 75 7.76 8.37 -3.34
N LEU A 76 7.84 7.04 -3.22
CA LEU A 76 8.95 6.23 -3.73
C LEU A 76 8.46 4.87 -4.24
N SER A 77 9.08 4.39 -5.30
CA SER A 77 8.93 3.01 -5.79
C SER A 77 10.01 2.12 -5.19
N ILE A 78 9.63 0.90 -4.80
CA ILE A 78 10.48 -0.08 -4.14
C ILE A 78 10.70 -1.25 -5.10
N ASN A 79 11.96 -1.62 -5.35
CA ASN A 79 12.36 -2.75 -6.21
C ASN A 79 12.81 -3.94 -5.37
#